data_AF-A0A0A8F0E6-F1
#
_entry.id   AF-A0A0A8F0E6-F1
#
_cell.length_a   1.000
_cell.length_b   1.000
_cell.length_c   1.000
_cell.angle_alpha   90.00
_cell.angle_beta   90.00
_cell.angle_gamma   90.00
#
_symmetry.space_group_name_H-M   'P 1'
#
loop_
_entity.id
_entity.type
_entity.pdbx_description
1 polymer ?
#
loop_
_entity_poly.entity_id
_entity_poly.type
_entity_poly.pdbx_seq_one_letter_code
_entity_poly.pdbx_strand_id
1 'polypeptide(L)'
;MTGMSGTAEAPDVGLPAGQRSNAVVFAADYGEAGAVNELGRSAGLPTAAGAQNTNWWWGPVNPHATTVAAVAPGPDYAPGYAAHLRRYFRHVRVAATLANPDGVHNIEWGGHVYVCTDPRRPWGAIWPELRKYA
;
A
#
# COMPACT_ATOMS: atom_id res chain seq x y z
N MET A 1 31.88 7.92 11.41
CA MET A 1 31.29 6.58 11.55
C MET A 1 30.51 6.33 10.27
N THR A 2 30.99 5.39 9.47
CA THR A 2 30.60 5.12 8.08
C THR A 2 29.15 4.67 7.98
N GLY A 3 28.46 5.10 6.92
CA GLY A 3 27.00 5.00 6.78
C GLY A 3 26.43 3.61 6.54
N MET A 4 25.11 3.54 6.70
CA MET A 4 24.24 2.54 6.08
C MET A 4 23.00 3.28 5.57
N SER A 5 23.03 3.64 4.29
CA SER A 5 21.83 3.88 3.50
C SER A 5 21.17 2.51 3.26
N GLY A 6 20.45 2.02 4.27
CA GLY A 6 19.67 0.80 4.16
C GLY A 6 18.40 1.07 3.35
N THR A 7 18.37 0.58 2.12
CA THR A 7 17.13 0.41 1.36
C THR A 7 16.24 -0.55 2.15
N ALA A 8 15.15 -0.05 2.72
CA ALA A 8 14.14 -0.91 3.34
C ALA A 8 13.54 -1.83 2.26
N GLU A 9 13.71 -3.15 2.41
CA GLU A 9 13.02 -4.12 1.55
C GLU A 9 11.53 -4.16 1.92
N ALA A 10 10.65 -4.12 0.92
CA ALA A 10 9.22 -4.30 1.14
C ALA A 10 8.91 -5.71 1.68
N PRO A 11 7.83 -5.89 2.49
CA PRO A 11 7.44 -7.18 3.04
C PRO A 11 7.29 -8.27 1.98
N ASP A 12 7.55 -9.52 2.37
CA ASP A 12 7.36 -10.69 1.53
C ASP A 12 5.87 -11.04 1.38
N VAL A 13 5.14 -10.22 0.62
CA VAL A 13 3.76 -10.48 0.18
C VAL A 13 3.71 -11.42 -1.03
N GLY A 14 4.67 -12.35 -1.10
CA GLY A 14 4.93 -13.22 -2.25
C GLY A 14 5.52 -12.49 -3.45
N LEU A 15 6.38 -11.48 -3.21
CA LEU A 15 7.10 -10.77 -4.27
C LEU A 15 8.46 -11.45 -4.49
N PRO A 16 8.87 -11.74 -5.74
CA PRO A 16 10.25 -12.08 -6.06
C PRO A 16 11.22 -10.99 -5.56
N ALA A 17 12.42 -11.36 -5.14
CA ALA A 17 13.41 -10.43 -4.55
C ALA A 17 13.65 -9.17 -5.40
N GLY A 18 13.72 -9.30 -6.74
CA GLY A 18 13.88 -8.16 -7.65
C GLY A 18 12.70 -7.18 -7.69
N GLN A 19 11.50 -7.59 -7.27
CA GLN A 19 10.35 -6.69 -7.13
C GLN A 19 10.34 -5.98 -5.77
N ARG A 20 10.89 -6.59 -4.71
CA ARG A 20 10.90 -6.01 -3.35
C ARG A 20 11.70 -4.73 -3.26
N SER A 21 12.81 -4.62 -4.00
CA SER A 21 13.69 -3.44 -3.99
C SER A 21 13.05 -2.19 -4.61
N ASN A 22 12.02 -2.36 -5.45
CA ASN A 22 11.29 -1.26 -6.11
C ASN A 22 9.82 -1.18 -5.70
N ALA A 23 9.45 -1.87 -4.61
CA ALA A 23 8.09 -1.89 -4.10
C ALA A 23 7.87 -0.78 -3.07
N VAL A 24 6.68 -0.18 -3.08
CA VAL A 24 6.21 0.74 -2.04
C VAL A 24 4.95 0.21 -1.39
N VAL A 25 4.71 0.60 -0.13
CA VAL A 25 3.42 0.37 0.53
C VAL A 25 2.53 1.59 0.31
N PHE A 26 1.31 1.35 -0.14
CA PHE A 26 0.28 2.35 -0.34
C PHE A 26 -0.94 1.98 0.51
N ALA A 27 -1.43 2.91 1.30
CA ALA A 27 -2.64 2.75 2.10
C ALA A 27 -3.79 3.56 1.49
N ALA A 28 -4.95 2.92 1.40
CA ALA A 28 -6.16 3.53 0.88
C ALA A 28 -6.62 4.70 1.75
N ASP A 29 -6.41 4.63 3.05
CA ASP A 29 -6.82 5.60 4.06
C ASP A 29 -5.72 5.89 5.10
N TYR A 30 -5.95 6.89 5.97
CA TYR A 30 -4.95 7.29 6.96
C TYR A 30 -4.81 6.31 8.12
N GLY A 31 -5.83 5.52 8.41
CA GLY A 31 -5.83 4.52 9.48
C GLY A 31 -4.86 3.40 9.15
N GLU A 32 -4.90 2.87 7.94
CA GLU A 32 -3.98 1.82 7.51
C GLU A 32 -2.55 2.38 7.34
N ALA A 33 -2.42 3.61 6.80
CA ALA A 33 -1.12 4.27 6.70
C ALA A 33 -0.47 4.42 8.08
N GLY A 34 -1.24 4.88 9.07
CA GLY A 34 -0.82 5.00 10.46
C GLY A 34 -0.45 3.64 11.07
N ALA A 35 -1.30 2.62 10.88
CA ALA A 35 -1.03 1.28 11.39
C ALA A 35 0.29 0.71 10.85
N VAL A 36 0.56 0.83 9.54
CA VAL A 36 1.84 0.38 8.97
C VAL A 36 3.02 1.18 9.52
N ASN A 37 2.89 2.51 9.59
CA ASN A 37 4.00 3.38 10.00
C ASN A 37 4.34 3.27 11.50
N GLU A 38 3.35 2.98 12.35
CA GLU A 38 3.53 2.82 13.79
C GLU A 38 3.87 1.37 14.18
N LEU A 39 3.11 0.39 13.67
CA LEU A 39 3.23 -1.02 14.08
C LEU A 39 4.17 -1.83 13.18
N GLY A 40 4.30 -1.45 11.91
CA GLY A 40 5.09 -2.17 10.93
C GLY A 40 6.60 -2.00 11.08
N ARG A 41 7.06 -0.96 11.80
CA ARG A 41 8.49 -0.65 11.94
C ARG A 41 9.27 -1.79 12.62
N SER A 42 8.72 -2.41 13.66
CA SER A 42 9.36 -3.54 14.35
C SER A 42 9.41 -4.81 13.50
N ALA A 43 8.49 -4.93 12.52
CA ALA A 43 8.45 -6.00 11.53
C ALA A 43 9.28 -5.69 10.26
N GLY A 44 10.01 -4.57 10.25
CA GLY A 44 10.86 -4.17 9.12
C GLY A 44 10.07 -3.65 7.91
N LEU A 45 8.79 -3.28 8.07
CA LEU A 45 8.01 -2.71 6.97
C LEU A 45 8.55 -1.32 6.57
N PRO A 46 8.61 -1.01 5.27
CA PRO A 46 8.90 0.35 4.83
C PRO A 46 7.74 1.29 5.19
N THR A 47 8.02 2.58 5.21
CA THR A 47 7.00 3.62 5.37
C THR A 47 5.92 3.49 4.29
N ALA A 48 4.66 3.51 4.71
CA ALA A 48 3.50 3.56 3.84
C ALA A 48 3.20 5.01 3.41
N ALA A 49 2.90 5.17 2.12
CA ALA A 49 2.26 6.37 1.59
C ALA A 49 0.74 6.26 1.74
N GLY A 50 0.05 7.32 2.16
CA GLY A 50 -1.42 7.34 2.27
C GLY A 50 -2.06 8.33 1.32
N ALA A 51 -3.16 7.96 0.67
CA ALA A 51 -3.89 8.82 -0.28
C ALA A 51 -4.87 9.81 0.38
N GLN A 52 -5.23 9.59 1.65
CA GLN A 52 -6.33 10.30 2.30
C GLN A 52 -5.86 11.50 3.11
N ASN A 53 -6.61 12.59 3.03
CA ASN A 53 -6.42 13.82 3.81
C ASN A 53 -4.99 14.35 3.68
N THR A 54 -4.36 14.68 4.82
CA THR A 54 -3.02 15.23 4.88
C THR A 54 -1.94 14.21 4.58
N ASN A 55 -2.24 12.90 4.64
CA ASN A 55 -1.25 11.86 4.34
C ASN A 55 -0.74 11.95 2.90
N TRP A 56 -1.59 12.42 1.98
CA TRP A 56 -1.24 12.55 0.57
C TRP A 56 -0.05 13.50 0.32
N TRP A 57 0.16 14.49 1.18
CA TRP A 57 1.25 15.46 1.03
C TRP A 57 2.63 14.88 1.29
N TRP A 58 2.73 13.74 1.97
CA TRP A 58 4.01 13.03 2.18
C TRP A 58 4.51 12.30 0.93
N GLY A 59 3.69 12.29 -0.14
CA GLY A 59 4.09 11.85 -1.46
C GLY A 59 4.12 10.32 -1.64
N PRO A 60 4.46 9.87 -2.85
CA PRO A 60 4.43 8.44 -3.21
C PRO A 60 5.55 7.58 -2.59
N VAL A 61 6.33 8.11 -1.62
CA VAL A 61 7.60 7.58 -1.08
C VAL A 61 8.70 7.40 -2.14
N ASN A 62 8.44 6.64 -3.21
CA ASN A 62 9.30 6.50 -4.38
C ASN A 62 8.46 6.71 -5.66
N PRO A 63 8.56 7.86 -6.37
CA PRO A 63 7.75 8.13 -7.56
C PRO A 63 8.05 7.21 -8.77
N HIS A 64 9.11 6.41 -8.72
CA HIS A 64 9.51 5.49 -9.78
C HIS A 64 9.15 4.03 -9.49
N ALA A 65 8.41 3.76 -8.40
CA ALA A 65 7.99 2.41 -8.06
C ALA A 65 7.20 1.74 -9.19
N THR A 66 7.51 0.48 -9.47
CA THR A 66 6.81 -0.36 -10.47
C THR A 66 5.96 -1.45 -9.81
N THR A 67 6.11 -1.60 -8.49
CA THR A 67 5.34 -2.51 -7.65
C THR A 67 4.75 -1.72 -6.48
N VAL A 68 3.46 -1.91 -6.22
CA VAL A 68 2.76 -1.27 -5.11
C VAL A 68 2.02 -2.33 -4.30
N ALA A 69 2.37 -2.45 -3.02
CA ALA A 69 1.59 -3.20 -2.05
C ALA A 69 0.48 -2.27 -1.52
N ALA A 70 -0.75 -2.44 -2.00
CA ALA A 70 -1.87 -1.58 -1.64
C ALA A 70 -2.68 -2.23 -0.50
N VAL A 71 -2.87 -1.52 0.62
CA VAL A 71 -3.74 -1.92 1.74
C VAL A 71 -5.05 -1.15 1.62
N ALA A 72 -6.18 -1.83 1.77
CA ALA A 72 -7.49 -1.20 1.67
C ALA A 72 -8.50 -1.88 2.61
N PRO A 73 -9.57 -1.15 3.00
CA PRO A 73 -10.49 -1.62 4.01
C PRO A 73 -11.47 -2.64 3.41
N GLY A 74 -12.35 -3.14 4.27
CA GLY A 74 -13.37 -4.13 3.92
C GLY A 74 -14.28 -3.69 2.77
N PRO A 75 -14.90 -4.66 2.06
CA PRO A 75 -15.76 -4.37 0.91
C PRO A 75 -16.98 -3.51 1.27
N ASP A 76 -17.40 -3.49 2.54
CA ASP A 76 -18.49 -2.62 3.02
C ASP A 76 -18.09 -1.13 2.99
N TYR A 77 -16.80 -0.83 3.12
CA TYR A 77 -16.25 0.55 3.14
C TYR A 77 -15.56 0.92 1.84
N ALA A 78 -14.89 -0.02 1.17
CA ALA A 78 -14.23 0.16 -0.11
C ALA A 78 -14.72 -0.85 -1.17
N PRO A 79 -16.00 -0.80 -1.57
CA PRO A 79 -16.56 -1.73 -2.53
C PRO A 79 -15.84 -1.61 -3.88
N GLY A 80 -15.47 -2.76 -4.46
CA GLY A 80 -14.84 -2.81 -5.78
C GLY A 80 -13.42 -2.23 -5.84
N TYR A 81 -12.68 -2.16 -4.72
CA TYR A 81 -11.35 -1.56 -4.68
C TYR A 81 -10.35 -2.20 -5.67
N ALA A 82 -10.42 -3.52 -5.89
CA ALA A 82 -9.61 -4.18 -6.92
C ALA A 82 -9.88 -3.62 -8.34
N ALA A 83 -11.13 -3.27 -8.66
CA ALA A 83 -11.47 -2.65 -9.94
C ALA A 83 -10.97 -1.21 -10.04
N HIS A 84 -11.00 -0.47 -8.92
CA HIS A 84 -10.38 0.85 -8.81
C HIS A 84 -8.88 0.79 -9.12
N LEU A 85 -8.14 -0.14 -8.49
CA LEU A 85 -6.70 -0.33 -8.72
C LEU A 85 -6.39 -0.70 -10.19
N ARG A 86 -7.22 -1.51 -10.85
CA ARG A 86 -7.03 -1.90 -12.26
C ARG A 86 -7.11 -0.75 -13.27
N ARG A 87 -7.63 0.42 -12.86
CA ARG A 87 -7.55 1.64 -13.67
C ARG A 87 -6.12 2.17 -13.79
N TYR A 88 -5.27 1.87 -12.81
CA TYR A 88 -3.90 2.37 -12.72
C TYR A 88 -2.85 1.29 -13.00
N PHE A 89 -3.16 0.02 -12.75
CA PHE A 89 -2.25 -1.10 -12.91
C PHE A 89 -2.79 -2.14 -13.91
N ARG A 90 -1.90 -2.81 -14.65
CA ARG A 90 -2.32 -3.94 -15.51
C ARG A 90 -2.55 -5.21 -14.71
N HIS A 91 -1.78 -5.41 -13.63
CA HIS A 91 -1.87 -6.59 -12.80
C HIS A 91 -2.20 -6.19 -11.36
N VAL A 92 -3.29 -6.75 -10.83
CA VAL A 92 -3.75 -6.56 -9.46
C VAL A 92 -4.19 -7.92 -8.94
N ARG A 93 -3.51 -8.42 -7.91
CA ARG A 93 -3.86 -9.66 -7.21
C ARG A 93 -3.99 -9.42 -5.71
N VAL A 94 -4.86 -10.17 -5.05
CA VAL A 94 -4.91 -10.23 -3.59
C VAL A 94 -3.69 -11.03 -3.11
N ALA A 95 -2.98 -10.50 -2.11
CA ALA A 95 -1.88 -11.15 -1.44
C ALA A 95 -2.25 -11.60 -0.02
N ALA A 96 -3.13 -10.85 0.65
CA ALA A 96 -3.67 -11.20 1.96
C ALA A 96 -5.09 -10.64 2.14
N THR A 97 -5.85 -11.24 3.06
CA THR A 97 -7.15 -10.76 3.53
C THR A 97 -7.01 -10.33 4.99
N LEU A 98 -7.52 -9.16 5.33
CA LEU A 98 -7.48 -8.59 6.66
C LEU A 98 -8.56 -9.23 7.53
N ALA A 99 -8.16 -9.68 8.71
CA ALA A 99 -9.00 -10.25 9.75
C ALA A 99 -8.36 -9.98 11.12
N ASN A 100 -9.15 -10.15 12.18
CA ASN A 100 -8.67 -10.12 13.56
C ASN A 100 -9.08 -11.41 14.29
N PRO A 101 -8.31 -11.85 15.30
CA PRO A 101 -8.56 -13.12 15.99
C PRO A 101 -9.88 -13.14 16.75
N ASP A 102 -10.40 -11.97 17.11
CA ASP A 102 -11.61 -11.82 17.93
C ASP A 102 -12.91 -11.81 17.11
N GLY A 103 -12.81 -11.90 15.78
CA GLY A 103 -13.98 -11.90 14.89
C GLY A 103 -14.74 -10.56 14.88
N VAL A 104 -14.10 -9.46 15.27
CA VAL A 104 -14.73 -8.13 15.31
C VAL A 104 -14.89 -7.58 13.90
N HIS A 105 -16.11 -7.30 13.49
CA HIS A 105 -16.40 -6.69 12.19
C HIS A 105 -16.20 -5.17 12.27
N ASN A 106 -14.96 -4.73 12.05
CA ASN A 106 -14.60 -3.31 11.95
C ASN A 106 -14.43 -2.89 10.47
N ILE A 107 -13.97 -1.65 10.25
CA ILE A 107 -13.76 -1.08 8.91
C ILE A 107 -12.83 -1.94 8.04
N GLU A 108 -11.81 -2.55 8.65
CA GLU A 108 -10.82 -3.38 7.96
C GLU A 108 -11.28 -4.82 7.69
N TRP A 109 -12.42 -5.23 8.26
CA TRP A 109 -12.85 -6.62 8.19
C TRP A 109 -13.11 -7.06 6.75
N GLY A 110 -12.43 -8.12 6.32
CA GLY A 110 -12.50 -8.60 4.94
C GLY A 110 -11.79 -7.70 3.93
N GLY A 111 -11.05 -6.70 4.39
CA GLY A 111 -10.18 -5.87 3.57
C GLY A 111 -9.02 -6.67 2.99
N HIS A 112 -8.19 -6.05 2.17
CA HIS A 112 -7.15 -6.78 1.45
C HIS A 112 -5.82 -6.03 1.38
N VAL A 113 -4.74 -6.82 1.36
CA VAL A 113 -3.46 -6.39 0.80
C VAL A 113 -3.42 -6.86 -0.64
N TYR A 114 -3.24 -5.94 -1.58
CA TYR A 114 -3.06 -6.21 -2.99
C TYR A 114 -1.60 -6.05 -3.41
N VAL A 115 -1.16 -6.88 -4.34
CA VAL A 115 0.07 -6.64 -5.11
C VAL A 115 -0.33 -6.11 -6.48
N CYS A 116 0.10 -4.88 -6.74
CA CYS A 116 -0.14 -4.16 -7.99
C CYS A 116 1.18 -4.00 -8.75
N THR A 117 1.22 -4.43 -10.01
CA THR A 117 2.41 -4.32 -10.88
C THR A 117 2.05 -3.83 -12.26
N ASP A 118 3.08 -3.39 -13.01
CA ASP A 118 2.94 -2.80 -14.34
C ASP A 118 1.98 -1.60 -14.33
N PRO A 119 2.40 -0.50 -13.69
CA PRO A 119 1.59 0.71 -13.64
C PRO A 119 1.46 1.28 -15.06
N ARG A 120 0.23 1.62 -15.45
CA ARG A 120 -0.11 2.10 -16.80
C ARG A 120 0.56 3.43 -17.14
N ARG A 121 0.94 4.19 -16.11
CA ARG A 121 1.73 5.42 -16.15
C ARG A 121 2.74 5.38 -15.00
N PRO A 122 3.84 6.15 -15.04
CA PRO A 122 4.76 6.23 -13.90
C PRO A 122 4.02 6.52 -12.59
N TRP A 123 4.37 5.82 -11.49
CA TRP A 123 3.65 5.91 -10.22
C TRP A 123 3.51 7.35 -9.69
N GLY A 124 4.58 8.14 -9.76
CA GLY A 124 4.55 9.55 -9.39
C GLY A 124 3.58 10.39 -10.22
N ALA A 125 3.26 9.98 -11.45
CA ALA A 125 2.27 10.64 -12.30
C ALA A 125 0.83 10.17 -12.02
N ILE A 126 0.66 8.99 -11.43
CA ILE A 126 -0.64 8.49 -10.92
C ILE A 126 -0.98 9.16 -9.58
N TRP A 127 0.03 9.41 -8.74
CA TRP A 127 -0.14 9.92 -7.37
C TRP A 127 -1.13 11.09 -7.20
N PRO A 128 -1.14 12.13 -8.06
CA PRO A 128 -2.10 13.23 -7.94
C PRO A 128 -3.56 12.82 -8.06
N GLU A 129 -3.86 11.73 -8.76
CA GLU A 129 -5.22 11.24 -8.97
C GLU A 129 -5.75 10.44 -7.78
N LEU A 130 -4.88 10.02 -6.86
CA LEU A 130 -5.23 9.19 -5.72
C LEU A 130 -5.70 9.99 -4.52
N ARG A 131 -5.51 11.31 -4.52
CA ARG A 131 -5.86 12.18 -3.39
C ARG A 131 -7.36 12.12 -3.09
N LYS A 132 -7.72 11.82 -1.84
CA LYS A 132 -9.11 11.81 -1.38
C LYS A 132 -9.25 12.41 0.02
N TYR A 133 -10.46 12.86 0.39
CA TYR A 133 -10.77 13.43 1.71
C TYR A 133 -11.90 12.73 2.46
N ALA A 134 -12.62 11.86 1.74
CA ALA A 134 -13.69 11.03 2.29
C ALA A 134 -13.13 9.66 2.70
#